data_AF-B8F204-F1
#
_entry.id   AF-B8F204-F1
#
_cell.length_a   1.000
_cell.length_b   1.000
_cell.length_c   1.000
_cell.angle_alpha   90.00
_cell.angle_beta   90.00
_cell.angle_gamma   90.00
#
_symmetry.space_group_name_H-M   'P 1'
#
loop_
_entity.id
_entity.type
_entity.pdbx_description
1 polymer ?
#
loop_
_entity_poly.entity_id
_entity_poly.type
_entity_poly.pdbx_seq_one_letter_code
_entity_poly.pdbx_strand_id
1 'polypeptide(L)'
;MSLFKFFFKRKSVKQKNFYRINPDEFILISKHLINSTSTTHQLLGIIMASGISLAHLKNQNIKTPYNFKSDILSYALDNGLQIETYSLICSNEISRCIENLDKNRLPSIDARRINYVANNIFGFGITAKQLKIIYSLIAKSKETLNEITYNSNSQNFLLVKTPCILNLSQKLNYIKSFAPLKLNQSNLNHYLNSSTGTKLTIINLISNFFTEKESCKNLHNLKLYINAKLRKLGIYKNTCKLQKRIISKIFLIN
;
A
#
# COMPACT_ATOMS: atom_id res chain seq x y z
N MET A 1 -49.43 -43.85 -23.17
CA MET A 1 -49.33 -43.20 -21.84
C MET A 1 -47.85 -43.08 -21.48
N SER A 2 -47.18 -42.01 -21.91
CA SER A 2 -45.76 -41.74 -21.63
C SER A 2 -45.66 -40.39 -20.94
N LEU A 3 -45.34 -40.42 -19.64
CA LEU A 3 -45.09 -39.24 -18.81
C LEU A 3 -43.61 -38.87 -18.91
N PHE A 4 -43.30 -37.88 -19.76
CA PHE A 4 -42.00 -37.22 -19.75
C PHE A 4 -41.84 -36.41 -18.46
N LYS A 5 -41.10 -36.95 -17.49
CA LYS A 5 -40.60 -36.17 -16.34
C LYS A 5 -39.49 -35.23 -16.82
N PHE A 6 -39.84 -33.99 -17.07
CA PHE A 6 -38.88 -32.89 -17.19
C PHE A 6 -38.18 -32.69 -15.84
N PHE A 7 -36.95 -33.19 -15.73
CA PHE A 7 -36.06 -32.80 -14.64
C PHE A 7 -35.56 -31.38 -14.89
N PHE A 8 -36.25 -30.39 -14.33
CA PHE A 8 -35.65 -29.09 -14.10
C PHE A 8 -34.47 -29.29 -13.14
N LYS A 9 -33.24 -29.34 -13.68
CA LYS A 9 -32.03 -29.11 -12.89
C LYS A 9 -32.16 -27.70 -12.29
N ARG A 10 -32.65 -27.62 -11.05
CA ARG A 10 -32.49 -26.43 -10.20
C ARG A 10 -31.00 -26.11 -10.22
N LYS A 11 -30.62 -25.04 -10.92
CA LYS A 11 -29.29 -24.43 -10.77
C LYS A 11 -29.13 -24.16 -9.28
N SER A 12 -28.17 -24.85 -8.64
CA SER A 12 -27.80 -24.55 -7.26
C SER A 12 -27.53 -23.05 -7.17
N VAL A 13 -28.28 -22.35 -6.33
CA VAL A 13 -28.02 -20.93 -6.04
C VAL A 13 -26.59 -20.87 -5.53
N LYS A 14 -25.66 -20.32 -6.33
CA LYS A 14 -24.29 -20.07 -5.88
C LYS A 14 -24.43 -19.20 -4.62
N GLN A 15 -24.03 -19.71 -3.46
CA GLN A 15 -23.90 -18.89 -2.26
C GLN A 15 -23.05 -17.67 -2.66
N LYS A 16 -23.60 -16.47 -2.47
CA LYS A 16 -22.84 -15.24 -2.67
C LYS A 16 -21.77 -15.23 -1.59
N ASN A 17 -20.52 -15.50 -1.97
CA ASN A 17 -19.38 -15.32 -1.07
C ASN A 17 -19.21 -13.82 -0.82
N PHE A 18 -19.45 -13.39 0.42
CA PHE A 18 -19.20 -12.02 0.84
C PHE A 18 -17.77 -11.89 1.36
N TYR A 19 -17.06 -10.87 0.90
CA TYR A 19 -15.79 -10.44 1.44
C TYR A 19 -16.04 -9.53 2.64
N ARG A 20 -15.55 -9.94 3.81
CA ARG A 20 -15.62 -9.14 5.04
C ARG A 20 -14.49 -8.12 5.05
N ILE A 21 -14.82 -6.88 5.39
CA ILE A 21 -13.89 -5.78 5.54
C ILE A 21 -14.04 -5.21 6.94
N ASN A 22 -12.94 -5.13 7.66
CA ASN A 22 -12.87 -4.32 8.87
C ASN A 22 -12.45 -2.88 8.50
N PRO A 23 -13.30 -1.86 8.76
CA PRO A 23 -12.97 -0.47 8.45
C PRO A 23 -11.67 0.01 9.10
N ASP A 24 -11.39 -0.37 10.34
CA ASP A 24 -10.20 0.09 11.05
C ASP A 24 -8.92 -0.52 10.48
N GLU A 25 -8.94 -1.81 10.13
CA GLU A 25 -7.82 -2.45 9.42
C GLU A 25 -7.57 -1.79 8.05
N PHE A 26 -8.65 -1.48 7.32
CA PHE A 26 -8.59 -0.83 6.02
C PHE A 26 -7.96 0.57 6.11
N ILE A 27 -8.38 1.37 7.11
CA ILE A 27 -7.85 2.72 7.37
C ILE A 27 -6.40 2.67 7.86
N LEU A 28 -6.08 1.72 8.74
CA LEU A 28 -4.71 1.54 9.23
C LEU A 28 -3.74 1.21 8.08
N ILE A 29 -4.15 0.33 7.17
CA ILE A 29 -3.36 -0.04 5.99
C ILE A 29 -3.19 1.16 5.07
N SER A 30 -4.26 1.91 4.76
CA SER A 30 -4.17 3.07 3.88
C SER A 30 -3.21 4.13 4.43
N LYS A 31 -3.23 4.38 5.74
CA LYS A 31 -2.29 5.28 6.42
C LYS A 31 -0.84 4.84 6.26
N HIS A 32 -0.55 3.55 6.41
CA HIS A 32 0.81 3.05 6.21
C HIS A 32 1.27 3.09 4.75
N LEU A 33 0.35 2.85 3.81
CA LEU A 33 0.64 2.89 2.37
C LEU A 33 0.96 4.30 1.86
N ILE A 34 0.26 5.32 2.35
CA ILE A 34 0.51 6.73 2.00
C ILE A 34 1.92 7.19 2.41
N ASN A 35 2.42 6.68 3.53
CA ASN A 35 3.77 6.99 4.04
C ASN A 35 4.90 6.21 3.34
N SER A 36 4.60 5.51 2.24
CA SER A 36 5.57 4.74 1.46
C SER A 36 6.37 5.64 0.51
N THR A 37 7.58 5.22 0.14
CA THR A 37 8.37 5.80 -0.97
C THR A 37 8.05 5.14 -2.33
N SER A 38 7.23 4.10 -2.35
CA SER A 38 6.82 3.42 -3.59
C SER A 38 5.55 4.07 -4.13
N THR A 39 5.62 4.65 -5.33
CA THR A 39 4.47 5.28 -6.00
C THR A 39 3.27 4.33 -6.11
N THR A 40 3.49 3.03 -6.36
CA THR A 40 2.39 2.05 -6.40
C THR A 40 1.70 1.88 -5.05
N HIS A 41 2.47 1.86 -3.95
CA HIS A 41 1.90 1.76 -2.60
C HIS A 41 1.20 3.07 -2.22
N GLN A 42 1.79 4.23 -2.53
CA GLN A 42 1.16 5.53 -2.31
C GLN A 42 -0.17 5.64 -3.04
N LEU A 43 -0.23 5.28 -4.33
CA LEU A 43 -1.46 5.27 -5.12
C LEU A 43 -2.52 4.36 -4.50
N LEU A 44 -2.14 3.15 -4.07
CA LEU A 44 -3.06 2.24 -3.38
C LEU A 44 -3.61 2.88 -2.10
N GLY A 45 -2.74 3.48 -1.29
CA GLY A 45 -3.11 4.15 -0.05
C GLY A 45 -4.07 5.33 -0.29
N ILE A 46 -3.82 6.16 -1.30
CA ILE A 46 -4.69 7.29 -1.67
C ILE A 46 -6.07 6.77 -2.12
N ILE A 47 -6.12 5.78 -3.02
CA ILE A 47 -7.39 5.18 -3.48
C ILE A 47 -8.21 4.66 -2.29
N MET A 48 -7.56 3.98 -1.35
CA MET A 48 -8.21 3.47 -0.14
C MET A 48 -8.67 4.61 0.79
N ALA A 49 -7.87 5.66 0.94
CA ALA A 49 -8.14 6.73 1.90
C ALA A 49 -9.19 7.74 1.43
N SER A 50 -9.31 8.00 0.13
CA SER A 50 -10.19 9.06 -0.40
C SER A 50 -11.11 8.61 -1.54
N GLY A 51 -10.98 7.38 -2.03
CA GLY A 51 -11.78 6.89 -3.16
C GLY A 51 -11.51 7.61 -4.49
N ILE A 52 -10.45 8.43 -4.58
CA ILE A 52 -10.03 9.03 -5.86
C ILE A 52 -9.67 7.90 -6.81
N SER A 53 -10.17 7.98 -8.04
CA SER A 53 -9.91 6.93 -9.04
C SER A 53 -8.44 6.96 -9.47
N LEU A 54 -7.89 5.80 -9.85
CA LEU A 54 -6.55 5.74 -10.43
C LEU A 54 -6.42 6.64 -11.67
N ALA A 55 -7.48 6.77 -12.47
CA ALA A 55 -7.49 7.64 -13.65
C ALA A 55 -7.28 9.11 -13.27
N HIS A 56 -7.92 9.58 -12.20
CA HIS A 56 -7.73 10.94 -11.69
C HIS A 56 -6.32 11.11 -11.10
N LEU A 57 -5.82 10.14 -10.34
CA LEU A 57 -4.47 10.19 -9.76
C LEU A 57 -3.35 10.13 -10.80
N LYS A 58 -3.62 9.57 -11.98
CA LYS A 58 -2.70 9.59 -13.12
C LYS A 58 -2.65 10.94 -13.83
N ASN A 59 -3.59 11.84 -13.54
CA ASN A 59 -3.53 13.18 -14.06
C ASN A 59 -2.33 13.92 -13.44
N GLN A 60 -1.40 14.36 -14.29
CA GLN A 60 -0.12 14.91 -13.83
C GLN A 60 -0.29 16.28 -13.17
N ASN A 61 -1.26 17.10 -13.61
CA ASN A 61 -1.51 18.41 -13.02
C ASN A 61 -2.70 18.43 -12.04
N ILE A 62 -3.02 17.27 -11.45
CA ILE A 62 -3.94 17.21 -10.31
C ILE A 62 -3.46 18.16 -9.20
N LYS A 63 -4.33 19.05 -8.77
CA LYS A 63 -4.08 20.02 -7.69
C LYS A 63 -4.92 19.67 -6.47
N THR A 64 -4.32 19.78 -5.29
CA THR A 64 -4.98 19.55 -4.01
C THR A 64 -4.83 20.82 -3.17
N PRO A 65 -5.82 21.74 -3.20
CA PRO A 65 -5.77 22.91 -2.32
C PRO A 65 -5.69 22.49 -0.85
N TYR A 66 -5.29 23.43 0.01
CA TYR A 66 -5.28 23.20 1.45
C TYR A 66 -6.70 22.89 1.95
N ASN A 67 -6.84 21.78 2.68
CA ASN A 67 -8.13 21.39 3.22
C ASN A 67 -8.27 21.93 4.65
N PHE A 68 -9.28 22.78 4.86
CA PHE A 68 -9.59 23.33 6.19
C PHE A 68 -10.19 22.28 7.13
N LYS A 69 -10.92 21.30 6.58
CA LYS A 69 -11.49 20.18 7.32
C LYS A 69 -10.64 18.93 7.11
N SER A 70 -10.30 18.25 8.20
CA SER A 70 -9.39 17.09 8.17
C SER A 70 -9.99 15.84 7.50
N ASP A 71 -11.31 15.80 7.37
CA ASP A 71 -12.13 14.70 6.85
C ASP A 71 -12.72 14.99 5.46
N ILE A 72 -12.43 16.15 4.87
CA ILE A 72 -12.82 16.51 3.51
C ILE A 72 -11.56 16.79 2.69
N LEU A 73 -11.47 16.13 1.53
CA LEU A 73 -10.44 16.33 0.54
C LEU A 73 -11.03 16.96 -0.72
N SER A 74 -10.53 18.14 -1.07
CA SER A 74 -10.86 18.83 -2.31
C SER A 74 -9.69 18.69 -3.29
N TYR A 75 -9.98 18.41 -4.56
CA TYR A 75 -8.97 18.34 -5.61
C TYR A 75 -9.52 18.79 -6.97
N ALA A 76 -8.64 19.29 -7.83
CA ALA A 76 -8.96 19.75 -9.16
C ALA A 76 -8.16 18.98 -10.23
N LEU A 77 -8.82 18.64 -11.33
CA LEU A 77 -8.21 18.08 -12.52
C LEU A 77 -7.85 19.18 -13.53
N ASP A 78 -7.00 18.84 -14.51
CA ASP A 78 -6.51 19.75 -15.55
C ASP A 78 -7.60 20.42 -16.38
N ASN A 79 -8.75 19.76 -16.54
CA ASN A 79 -9.91 20.30 -17.24
C ASN A 79 -10.72 21.31 -16.38
N GLY A 80 -10.22 21.68 -15.20
CA GLY A 80 -10.87 22.59 -14.27
C GLY A 80 -11.94 21.93 -13.38
N LEU A 81 -12.22 20.64 -13.54
CA LEU A 81 -13.20 19.93 -12.71
C LEU A 81 -12.71 19.86 -11.27
N GLN A 82 -13.43 20.53 -10.37
CA GLN A 82 -13.22 20.46 -8.93
C GLN A 82 -14.13 19.39 -8.31
N ILE A 83 -13.57 18.58 -7.42
CA ILE A 83 -14.25 17.46 -6.79
C ILE A 83 -13.94 17.50 -5.30
N GLU A 84 -14.96 17.30 -4.48
CA GLU A 84 -14.83 17.09 -3.04
C GLU A 84 -15.21 15.66 -2.67
N THR A 85 -14.51 15.09 -1.71
CA THR A 85 -14.79 13.76 -1.18
C THR A 85 -14.39 13.66 0.28
N TYR A 86 -15.01 12.76 1.02
CA TYR A 86 -14.57 12.46 2.38
C TYR A 86 -13.16 11.86 2.38
N SER A 87 -12.45 11.98 3.49
CA SER A 87 -11.16 11.33 3.70
C SER A 87 -11.22 10.46 4.94
N LEU A 88 -10.80 9.21 4.79
CA LEU A 88 -10.76 8.25 5.91
C LEU A 88 -9.55 8.47 6.83
N ILE A 89 -8.56 9.24 6.38
CA ILE A 89 -7.45 9.78 7.17
C ILE A 89 -7.35 11.29 6.94
N CYS A 90 -6.40 11.97 7.59
CA CYS A 90 -6.20 13.41 7.44
C CYS A 90 -6.06 13.82 5.97
N SER A 91 -6.98 14.66 5.49
CA SER A 91 -7.04 15.14 4.10
C SER A 91 -5.73 15.81 3.66
N ASN A 92 -5.09 16.59 4.53
CA ASN A 92 -3.81 17.23 4.24
C ASN A 92 -2.62 16.24 4.16
N GLU A 93 -2.69 15.06 4.81
CA GLU A 93 -1.72 13.99 4.58
C GLU A 93 -1.89 13.40 3.17
N ILE A 94 -3.14 13.25 2.71
CA ILE A 94 -3.45 12.75 1.36
C ILE A 94 -3.01 13.77 0.30
N SER A 95 -3.32 15.06 0.47
CA SER A 95 -2.89 16.14 -0.44
C SER A 95 -1.38 16.15 -0.61
N ARG A 96 -0.64 16.18 0.50
CA ARG A 96 0.83 16.15 0.49
C ARG A 96 1.37 14.90 -0.22
N CYS A 97 0.70 13.75 -0.06
CA CYS A 97 1.08 12.54 -0.76
C CYS A 97 0.86 12.67 -2.28
N ILE A 98 -0.28 13.22 -2.72
CA ILE A 98 -0.62 13.42 -4.13
C ILE A 98 0.37 14.38 -4.81
N GLU A 99 0.72 15.47 -4.14
CA GLU A 99 1.69 16.46 -4.61
C GLU A 99 3.09 15.86 -4.79
N ASN A 100 3.50 15.00 -3.85
CA ASN A 100 4.82 14.34 -3.87
C ASN A 100 4.90 13.07 -4.73
N LEU A 101 3.82 12.68 -5.43
CA LEU A 101 3.88 11.53 -6.34
C LEU A 101 4.88 11.80 -7.46
N ASP A 102 5.68 10.78 -7.81
CA ASP A 102 6.57 10.82 -8.96
C ASP A 102 5.77 10.89 -10.28
N LYS A 103 5.52 12.12 -10.75
CA LYS A 103 4.67 12.41 -11.91
C LYS A 103 5.17 11.76 -13.20
N ASN A 104 6.48 11.54 -13.31
CA ASN A 104 7.11 10.89 -14.47
C ASN A 104 6.79 9.39 -14.50
N ARG A 105 6.61 8.76 -13.33
CA ARG A 105 6.27 7.33 -13.23
C ARG A 105 4.78 7.05 -13.35
N LEU A 106 3.91 7.99 -13.00
CA LEU A 106 2.46 7.79 -12.95
C LEU A 106 1.85 7.14 -14.21
N PRO A 107 2.19 7.57 -15.45
CA PRO A 107 1.59 7.00 -16.65
C PRO A 107 1.85 5.50 -16.77
N SER A 108 3.04 5.04 -16.39
CA SER A 108 3.51 3.66 -16.50
C SER A 108 2.89 2.68 -15.49
N ILE A 109 2.20 3.17 -14.46
CA ILE A 109 1.65 2.31 -13.41
C ILE A 109 0.31 1.71 -13.84
N ASP A 110 0.31 0.43 -14.21
CA ASP A 110 -0.92 -0.31 -14.53
C ASP A 110 -1.74 -0.62 -13.26
N ALA A 111 -3.07 -0.58 -13.36
CA ALA A 111 -3.99 -1.05 -12.33
C ALA A 111 -3.67 -2.49 -11.86
N ARG A 112 -3.14 -3.35 -12.75
CA ARG A 112 -2.65 -4.70 -12.39
C ARG A 112 -1.61 -4.67 -11.27
N ARG A 113 -0.70 -3.69 -11.25
CA ARG A 113 0.30 -3.55 -10.18
C ARG A 113 -0.34 -3.16 -8.85
N ILE A 114 -1.32 -2.26 -8.88
CA ILE A 114 -2.08 -1.86 -7.68
C ILE A 114 -2.89 -3.03 -7.13
N ASN A 115 -3.60 -3.74 -8.01
CA ASN A 115 -4.38 -4.92 -7.64
C ASN A 115 -3.47 -6.02 -7.06
N TYR A 116 -2.28 -6.24 -7.64
CA TYR A 116 -1.31 -7.21 -7.10
C TYR A 116 -0.92 -6.88 -5.65
N VAL A 117 -0.58 -5.62 -5.36
CA VAL A 117 -0.24 -5.19 -3.99
C VAL A 117 -1.46 -5.33 -3.07
N ALA A 118 -2.65 -4.92 -3.53
CA ALA A 118 -3.87 -5.06 -2.75
C ALA A 118 -4.18 -6.54 -2.43
N ASN A 119 -4.07 -7.45 -3.41
CA ASN A 119 -4.31 -8.87 -3.23
C ASN A 119 -3.35 -9.50 -2.21
N ASN A 120 -2.08 -9.08 -2.21
CA ASN A 120 -1.11 -9.55 -1.22
C ASN A 120 -1.45 -9.07 0.20
N ILE A 121 -2.06 -7.89 0.33
CA ILE A 121 -2.47 -7.33 1.62
C ILE A 121 -3.79 -7.95 2.09
N PHE A 122 -4.80 -8.06 1.23
CA PHE A 122 -6.13 -8.53 1.63
C PHE A 122 -6.25 -10.06 1.62
N GLY A 123 -5.42 -10.76 0.85
CA GLY A 123 -5.44 -12.22 0.74
C GLY A 123 -6.54 -12.78 -0.17
N PHE A 124 -7.19 -11.92 -0.94
CA PHE A 124 -8.20 -12.30 -1.95
C PHE A 124 -8.13 -11.36 -3.15
N GLY A 125 -8.75 -11.76 -4.26
CA GLY A 125 -8.79 -10.98 -5.49
C GLY A 125 -9.64 -9.72 -5.34
N ILE A 126 -8.98 -8.57 -5.29
CA ILE A 126 -9.60 -7.25 -5.19
C ILE A 126 -9.00 -6.29 -6.24
N THR A 127 -9.86 -5.46 -6.81
CA THR A 127 -9.48 -4.46 -7.80
C THR A 127 -9.52 -3.04 -7.24
N ALA A 128 -8.77 -2.12 -7.86
CA ALA A 128 -8.83 -0.69 -7.54
C ALA A 128 -10.26 -0.10 -7.61
N LYS A 129 -11.10 -0.60 -8.51
CA LYS A 129 -12.52 -0.20 -8.60
C LYS A 129 -13.30 -0.66 -7.36
N GLN A 130 -13.07 -1.89 -6.90
CA GLN A 130 -13.71 -2.43 -5.70
C GLN A 130 -13.21 -1.75 -4.43
N LEU A 131 -11.93 -1.35 -4.37
CA LEU A 131 -11.40 -0.56 -3.25
C LEU A 131 -12.14 0.79 -3.10
N LYS A 132 -12.46 1.46 -4.23
CA LYS A 132 -13.30 2.66 -4.20
C LYS A 132 -14.70 2.38 -3.63
N ILE A 133 -15.31 1.24 -3.98
CA ILE A 133 -16.61 0.83 -3.43
C ILE A 133 -16.52 0.62 -1.92
N ILE A 134 -15.48 -0.08 -1.44
CA ILE A 134 -15.24 -0.29 -0.01
C ILE A 134 -15.05 1.05 0.71
N TYR A 135 -14.23 1.94 0.16
CA TYR A 135 -14.07 3.30 0.69
C TYR A 135 -15.44 3.99 0.83
N SER A 136 -16.27 3.99 -0.21
CA SER A 136 -17.59 4.64 -0.17
C SER A 136 -18.52 4.02 0.88
N LEU A 137 -18.45 2.70 1.08
CA LEU A 137 -19.21 2.03 2.15
C LEU A 137 -18.74 2.51 3.53
N ILE A 138 -17.43 2.58 3.76
CA ILE A 138 -16.87 3.04 5.03
C ILE A 138 -17.23 4.51 5.29
N ALA A 139 -17.03 5.39 4.29
CA ALA A 139 -17.34 6.81 4.42
C ALA A 139 -18.82 7.03 4.79
N LYS A 140 -19.75 6.37 4.08
CA LYS A 140 -21.18 6.46 4.38
C LYS A 140 -21.52 5.94 5.78
N SER A 141 -20.83 4.90 6.25
CA SER A 141 -21.08 4.33 7.59
C SER A 141 -20.68 5.27 8.72
N LYS A 142 -19.69 6.15 8.47
CA LYS A 142 -19.29 7.18 9.43
C LYS A 142 -20.25 8.37 9.43
N GLU A 143 -20.85 8.69 8.30
CA GLU A 143 -21.81 9.79 8.15
C GLU A 143 -23.16 9.49 8.85
N THR A 144 -23.61 8.23 8.82
CA THR A 144 -25.00 7.90 9.19
C THR A 144 -25.21 7.39 10.62
N LEU A 145 -24.17 7.33 11.48
CA LEU A 145 -24.20 6.76 12.86
C LEU A 145 -24.78 5.34 13.00
N ASN A 146 -25.25 4.74 11.91
CA ASN A 146 -25.88 3.45 11.82
C ASN A 146 -24.92 2.46 11.18
N GLU A 147 -24.87 1.24 11.72
CA GLU A 147 -24.18 0.12 11.08
C GLU A 147 -24.82 -0.12 9.71
N ILE A 148 -24.15 0.34 8.64
CA ILE A 148 -24.54 0.02 7.27
C ILE A 148 -24.32 -1.47 7.08
N THR A 149 -25.33 -2.25 7.42
CA THR A 149 -25.25 -3.69 7.38
C THR A 149 -25.30 -4.18 5.94
N TYR A 150 -26.06 -3.57 5.04
CA TYR A 150 -26.03 -3.95 3.62
C TYR A 150 -26.49 -2.81 2.71
N ASN A 151 -25.73 -2.51 1.66
CA ASN A 151 -26.22 -1.75 0.52
C ASN A 151 -26.35 -2.72 -0.66
N SER A 152 -27.50 -2.80 -1.32
CA SER A 152 -27.73 -3.68 -2.48
C SER A 152 -26.73 -3.46 -3.63
N ASN A 153 -26.05 -2.30 -3.65
CA ASN A 153 -24.97 -1.95 -4.57
C ASN A 153 -23.55 -2.37 -4.12
N SER A 154 -23.38 -2.89 -2.90
CA SER A 154 -22.09 -3.44 -2.46
C SER A 154 -21.84 -4.77 -3.16
N GLN A 155 -20.92 -4.78 -4.13
CA GLN A 155 -20.51 -5.95 -4.90
C GLN A 155 -19.87 -7.07 -4.02
N ASN A 156 -20.68 -7.69 -3.16
CA ASN A 156 -20.29 -8.73 -2.21
C ASN A 156 -19.34 -8.28 -1.08
N PHE A 157 -19.33 -7.01 -0.65
CA PHE A 157 -18.54 -6.56 0.50
C PHE A 157 -19.42 -6.31 1.73
N LEU A 158 -18.97 -6.77 2.89
CA LEU A 158 -19.64 -6.58 4.18
C LEU A 158 -18.69 -5.89 5.15
N LEU A 159 -19.11 -4.77 5.75
CA LEU A 159 -18.36 -4.14 6.84
C LEU A 159 -18.59 -4.92 8.14
N VAL A 160 -17.52 -5.27 8.84
CA VAL A 160 -17.58 -6.00 10.12
C VAL A 160 -16.60 -5.40 11.13
N LYS A 161 -16.87 -5.56 12.42
CA LYS A 161 -15.96 -5.11 13.50
C LYS A 161 -14.86 -6.12 13.83
N THR A 162 -15.03 -7.39 13.44
CA THR A 162 -14.05 -8.44 13.70
C THR A 162 -12.81 -8.28 12.79
N PRO A 163 -11.60 -8.59 13.25
CA PRO A 163 -10.42 -8.66 12.39
C PRO A 163 -10.64 -9.60 11.20
N CYS A 164 -10.26 -9.17 10.00
CA CYS A 164 -10.48 -9.92 8.76
C CYS A 164 -9.18 -10.24 8.03
N ILE A 165 -8.11 -9.48 8.28
CA ILE A 165 -6.85 -9.62 7.56
C ILE A 165 -5.93 -10.58 8.31
N LEU A 166 -5.78 -11.80 7.78
CA LEU A 166 -4.82 -12.77 8.30
C LEU A 166 -3.39 -12.20 8.28
N ASN A 167 -2.64 -12.45 9.36
CA ASN A 167 -1.25 -12.02 9.54
C ASN A 167 -1.03 -10.50 9.34
N LEU A 168 -1.96 -9.66 9.81
CA LEU A 168 -1.90 -8.20 9.65
C LEU A 168 -0.54 -7.62 10.05
N SER A 169 0.06 -8.06 11.16
CA SER A 169 1.39 -7.61 11.59
C SER A 169 2.48 -7.85 10.52
N GLN A 170 2.49 -9.01 9.87
CA GLN A 170 3.45 -9.31 8.80
C GLN A 170 3.22 -8.43 7.57
N LYS A 171 1.96 -8.19 7.22
CA LYS A 171 1.57 -7.32 6.11
C LYS A 171 1.94 -5.86 6.37
N LEU A 172 1.74 -5.38 7.60
CA LEU A 172 2.18 -4.06 8.02
C LEU A 172 3.71 -3.93 8.00
N ASN A 173 4.45 -4.95 8.42
CA ASN A 173 5.92 -4.97 8.33
C ASN A 173 6.39 -4.93 6.87
N TYR A 174 5.70 -5.63 5.97
CA TYR A 174 5.95 -5.53 4.54
C TYR A 174 5.71 -4.10 4.03
N ILE A 175 4.56 -3.48 4.33
CA ILE A 175 4.26 -2.10 3.89
C ILE A 175 5.28 -1.11 4.46
N LYS A 176 5.57 -1.19 5.76
CA LYS A 176 6.55 -0.34 6.46
C LYS A 176 7.96 -0.48 5.88
N SER A 177 8.30 -1.61 5.26
CA SER A 177 9.59 -1.77 4.60
C SER A 177 9.77 -0.85 3.37
N PHE A 178 8.70 -0.23 2.88
CA PHE A 178 8.76 0.79 1.82
C PHE A 178 8.79 2.24 2.35
N ALA A 179 8.72 2.46 3.66
CA ALA A 179 8.86 3.79 4.25
C ALA A 179 10.26 4.38 3.97
N PRO A 180 10.41 5.72 3.94
CA PRO A 180 11.71 6.36 3.77
C PRO A 180 12.70 5.90 4.84
N LEU A 181 13.87 5.43 4.40
CA LEU A 181 14.91 4.96 5.30
C LEU A 181 15.87 6.11 5.58
N LYS A 182 15.99 6.53 6.85
CA LYS A 182 16.90 7.59 7.28
C LYS A 182 18.22 6.99 7.74
N LEU A 183 19.30 7.23 6.98
CA LEU A 183 20.63 6.75 7.32
C LEU A 183 21.20 7.49 8.53
N ASN A 184 21.66 6.75 9.54
CA ASN A 184 22.46 7.32 10.62
C ASN A 184 23.94 7.27 10.23
N GLN A 185 24.48 8.44 9.84
CA GLN A 185 25.84 8.54 9.34
C GLN A 185 26.89 8.19 10.41
N SER A 186 26.65 8.55 11.67
CA SER A 186 27.56 8.24 12.78
C SER A 186 27.69 6.72 12.96
N ASN A 187 26.56 6.01 13.01
CA ASN A 187 26.55 4.56 13.12
C ASN A 187 27.20 3.91 11.89
N LEU A 188 26.87 4.38 10.69
CA LEU A 188 27.47 3.87 9.46
C LEU A 188 29.01 3.97 9.51
N ASN A 189 29.54 5.15 9.83
CA ASN A 189 30.98 5.40 9.92
C ASN A 189 31.65 4.53 11.00
N HIS A 190 31.02 4.39 12.17
CA HIS A 190 31.50 3.50 13.22
C HIS A 190 31.64 2.06 12.72
N TYR A 191 30.62 1.54 12.03
CA TYR A 191 30.64 0.16 11.52
C TYR A 191 31.57 -0.03 10.32
N LEU A 192 31.76 0.98 9.47
CA LEU A 192 32.75 0.98 8.39
C LEU A 192 34.18 0.79 8.94
N ASN A 193 34.51 1.49 10.02
CA ASN A 193 35.87 1.48 10.58
C ASN A 193 36.17 0.25 11.47
N SER A 194 35.13 -0.44 11.97
CA SER A 194 35.29 -1.53 12.96
C SER A 194 34.96 -2.93 12.43
N SER A 195 34.46 -3.05 11.19
CA SER A 195 34.02 -4.33 10.63
C SER A 195 35.01 -4.91 9.63
N THR A 196 35.04 -6.24 9.52
CA THR A 196 35.88 -6.95 8.54
C THR A 196 35.08 -8.03 7.80
N GLY A 197 35.64 -8.56 6.71
CA GLY A 197 35.05 -9.64 5.91
C GLY A 197 33.65 -9.30 5.38
N THR A 198 32.75 -10.29 5.39
CA THR A 198 31.37 -10.13 4.85
C THR A 198 30.58 -9.03 5.54
N LYS A 199 30.86 -8.72 6.81
CA LYS A 199 30.23 -7.60 7.51
C LYS A 199 30.56 -6.28 6.83
N LEU A 200 31.85 -6.04 6.60
CA LEU A 200 32.33 -4.83 5.92
C LEU A 200 31.76 -4.74 4.51
N THR A 201 31.71 -5.85 3.77
CA THR A 201 31.09 -5.90 2.43
C THR A 201 29.63 -5.43 2.47
N ILE A 202 28.82 -5.93 3.41
CA ILE A 202 27.41 -5.52 3.55
C ILE A 202 27.30 -4.03 3.90
N ILE A 203 28.15 -3.53 4.81
CA ILE A 203 28.13 -2.13 5.24
C ILE A 203 28.52 -1.21 4.07
N ASN A 204 29.53 -1.57 3.28
CA ASN A 204 29.90 -0.85 2.07
C ASN A 204 28.74 -0.82 1.06
N LEU A 205 28.03 -1.94 0.88
CA LEU A 205 26.84 -1.97 0.03
C LEU A 205 25.70 -1.08 0.56
N ILE A 206 25.53 -1.00 1.88
CA ILE A 206 24.58 -0.04 2.49
C ILE A 206 25.00 1.38 2.17
N SER A 207 26.28 1.74 2.35
CA SER A 207 26.79 3.07 2.01
C SER A 207 26.54 3.40 0.53
N ASN A 208 26.91 2.48 -0.37
CA ASN A 208 26.72 2.65 -1.81
C ASN A 208 25.25 2.82 -2.20
N PHE A 209 24.34 2.06 -1.57
CA PHE A 209 22.91 2.22 -1.80
C PHE A 209 22.43 3.65 -1.51
N PHE A 210 23.04 4.40 -0.59
CA PHE A 210 22.65 5.78 -0.30
C PHE A 210 23.39 6.83 -1.13
N THR A 211 24.60 6.54 -1.59
CA THR A 211 25.38 7.46 -2.45
C THR A 211 25.00 7.36 -3.92
N GLU A 212 24.59 6.18 -4.40
CA GLU A 212 24.10 5.99 -5.76
C GLU A 212 22.78 6.74 -6.00
N LYS A 213 22.52 7.22 -7.22
CA LYS A 213 21.28 7.93 -7.62
C LYS A 213 20.05 7.00 -7.71
N GLU A 214 19.98 5.93 -6.92
CA GLU A 214 18.80 5.06 -6.91
C GLU A 214 17.59 5.77 -6.25
N SER A 215 16.44 5.74 -6.93
CA SER A 215 15.16 6.17 -6.38
C SER A 215 14.67 5.23 -5.26
N CYS A 216 13.79 5.70 -4.37
CA CYS A 216 13.10 4.88 -3.37
C CYS A 216 14.06 4.22 -2.35
N LYS A 217 14.76 5.05 -1.56
CA LYS A 217 15.61 4.61 -0.44
C LYS A 217 14.78 4.05 0.71
N ASN A 218 14.44 2.77 0.63
CA ASN A 218 13.65 2.06 1.63
C ASN A 218 14.27 0.70 1.96
N LEU A 219 13.81 0.08 3.05
CA LEU A 219 14.36 -1.18 3.55
C LEU A 219 14.15 -2.35 2.57
N HIS A 220 13.03 -2.37 1.84
CA HIS A 220 12.74 -3.39 0.85
C HIS A 220 13.80 -3.39 -0.26
N ASN A 221 14.02 -2.23 -0.88
CA ASN A 221 14.97 -2.05 -1.97
C ASN A 221 16.41 -2.23 -1.50
N LEU A 222 16.75 -1.78 -0.29
CA LEU A 222 18.08 -2.01 0.29
C LEU A 222 18.39 -3.51 0.39
N LYS A 223 17.44 -4.33 0.87
CA LYS A 223 17.63 -5.79 0.94
C LYS A 223 17.81 -6.41 -0.44
N LEU A 224 17.01 -5.99 -1.43
CA LEU A 224 17.15 -6.47 -2.81
C LEU A 224 18.51 -6.08 -3.39
N TYR A 225 18.93 -4.84 -3.20
CA TYR A 225 20.23 -4.31 -3.65
C TYR A 225 21.39 -5.12 -3.05
N ILE A 226 21.42 -5.28 -1.73
CA ILE A 226 22.46 -6.06 -1.03
C ILE A 226 22.49 -7.48 -1.57
N ASN A 227 21.33 -8.16 -1.64
CA ASN A 227 21.27 -9.54 -2.12
C ASN A 227 21.76 -9.69 -3.57
N ALA A 228 21.37 -8.79 -4.46
CA ALA A 228 21.79 -8.80 -5.84
C ALA A 228 23.32 -8.61 -5.98
N LYS A 229 23.89 -7.64 -5.25
CA LYS A 229 25.33 -7.36 -5.28
C LYS A 229 26.16 -8.46 -4.61
N LEU A 230 25.71 -9.01 -3.47
CA LEU A 230 26.37 -10.15 -2.84
C LEU A 230 26.42 -11.38 -3.76
N ARG A 231 25.34 -11.68 -4.50
CA ARG A 231 25.33 -12.75 -5.51
C ARG A 231 26.34 -12.49 -6.62
N LYS A 232 26.46 -11.25 -7.10
CA LYS A 232 27.48 -10.86 -8.10
C LYS A 232 28.91 -11.03 -7.58
N LEU A 233 29.12 -10.90 -6.28
CA LEU A 233 30.41 -11.12 -5.60
C LEU A 233 30.68 -12.59 -5.26
N GLY A 234 29.84 -13.53 -5.71
CA GLY A 234 29.99 -14.97 -5.40
C GLY A 234 29.62 -15.36 -3.97
N ILE A 235 28.99 -14.46 -3.20
CA ILE A 235 28.56 -14.73 -1.82
C ILE A 235 27.14 -15.28 -1.84
N TYR A 236 27.03 -16.61 -1.95
CA TYR A 236 25.75 -17.33 -2.00
C TYR A 236 25.23 -17.79 -0.63
N LYS A 237 26.05 -17.70 0.43
CA LYS A 237 25.63 -18.07 1.79
C LYS A 237 24.44 -17.20 2.23
N ASN A 238 23.51 -17.79 2.98
CA ASN A 238 22.38 -17.07 3.55
C ASN A 238 22.89 -16.00 4.56
N THR A 239 22.93 -14.75 4.12
CA THR A 239 23.36 -13.61 4.94
C THR A 239 22.19 -12.91 5.62
N CYS A 240 20.95 -13.39 5.53
CA CYS A 240 19.77 -12.67 6.03
C CYS A 240 19.84 -12.34 7.53
N LYS A 241 20.29 -13.28 8.37
CA LYS A 241 20.47 -13.03 9.82
C LYS A 241 21.50 -11.93 10.07
N LEU A 242 22.59 -11.93 9.29
CA LEU A 242 23.66 -10.94 9.42
C LEU A 242 23.21 -9.56 8.94
N GLN A 243 22.58 -9.50 7.76
CA GLN A 243 22.00 -8.27 7.22
C GLN A 243 21.01 -7.65 8.21
N LYS A 244 20.11 -8.45 8.81
CA LYS A 244 19.15 -7.95 9.81
C LYS A 244 19.86 -7.28 10.99
N ARG A 245 20.91 -7.90 11.54
CA ARG A 245 21.71 -7.34 12.66
C ARG A 245 22.46 -6.06 12.27
N ILE A 246 23.02 -6.00 11.06
CA ILE A 246 23.73 -4.80 10.58
C ILE A 246 22.76 -3.65 10.36
N ILE A 247 21.65 -3.92 9.66
CA ILE A 247 20.61 -2.94 9.38
C ILE A 247 20.00 -2.40 10.68
N SER A 248 19.65 -3.26 11.64
CA SER A 248 19.08 -2.80 12.91
C SER A 248 20.01 -1.83 13.66
N LYS A 249 21.31 -2.12 13.64
CA LYS A 249 22.35 -1.29 14.26
C LYS A 249 22.59 0.03 13.53
N ILE A 250 22.64 0.01 12.19
CA ILE A 250 22.87 1.22 11.40
C ILE A 250 21.65 2.14 11.45
N PHE A 251 20.44 1.61 11.30
CA PHE A 251 19.24 2.43 11.17
C PHE A 251 18.46 2.62 12.48
N LEU A 252 18.90 2.00 13.58
CA LEU A 252 18.19 2.01 14.87
C LEU A 252 16.75 1.47 14.75
N ILE A 253 16.58 0.40 13.97
CA ILE A 253 15.29 -0.25 13.72
C ILE A 253 15.27 -1.58 14.48
N ASN A 254 14.23 -1.82 15.27
CA ASN A 254 14.03 -3.07 16.03
C ASN A 254 13.55 -4.24 15.16
#